data_AF-A0A6V7JI57-F1
#
_entry.id   AF-A0A6V7JI57-F1
#
_cell.length_a   1.000
_cell.length_b   1.000
_cell.length_c   1.000
_cell.angle_alpha   90.00
_cell.angle_beta   90.00
_cell.angle_gamma   90.00
#
_symmetry.space_group_name_H-M   'P 1'
#
loop_
_entity.id
_entity.type
_entity.pdbx_description
1 polymer ?
#
loop_
_entity_poly.entity_id
_entity_poly.type
_entity_poly.pdbx_seq_one_letter_code
_entity_poly.pdbx_strand_id
1 'polypeptide(L)'
;GEEQKERNGDDGDEKDNDPIAKYKSLLKSIEQQEEEKKKKDGELEFTWGLGTKEKAEKLVSEKMKKAEMLTPFEQFLDKRKEKKKAKREANKKKASESAEQDNQSNSDSEDSIPSDVDMDDPYFAEEFKKSKPKDKKKKDRRDESDDDAQGRAELELLMLDKEDEQQKNHFDMKKIEEGQLLSKSKKKRLSKKKKDQKATAAEDEFEVNVKDPRFNALFTSHHFNIDPADTHYRKTKGTEALIQEKLKRRANNDDISE
;
A
#
# COMPACT_ATOMS: atom_id res chain seq x y z
N GLY A 1 31.54 -28.52 63.84
CA GLY A 1 30.35 -27.90 64.46
C GLY A 1 30.79 -26.58 65.03
N GLU A 2 30.01 -25.52 64.99
CA GLU A 2 28.59 -25.26 64.66
C GLU A 2 28.56 -23.74 64.35
N GLU A 3 28.01 -23.30 63.22
CA GLU A 3 26.69 -22.63 63.10
C GLU A 3 26.52 -21.34 63.92
N GLN A 4 25.87 -20.25 63.50
CA GLN A 4 25.25 -19.70 62.29
C GLN A 4 24.76 -18.29 62.72
N LYS A 5 24.75 -17.27 61.84
CA LYS A 5 23.51 -16.57 61.42
C LYS A 5 23.76 -15.44 60.44
N GLU A 6 23.12 -15.56 59.29
CA GLU A 6 22.91 -14.49 58.31
C GLU A 6 22.07 -13.34 58.87
N ARG A 7 22.30 -12.13 58.32
CA ARG A 7 21.24 -11.16 58.05
C ARG A 7 21.45 -10.57 56.67
N ASN A 8 20.58 -10.97 55.74
CA ASN A 8 20.33 -10.31 54.48
C ASN A 8 19.75 -8.91 54.74
N GLY A 9 20.33 -7.92 54.09
CA GLY A 9 19.81 -6.56 53.94
C GLY A 9 19.93 -6.19 52.47
N ASP A 10 18.82 -6.39 51.77
CA ASP A 10 18.49 -5.86 50.46
C ASP A 10 18.41 -4.32 50.55
N ASP A 11 19.26 -3.61 49.80
CA ASP A 11 19.11 -2.19 49.49
C ASP A 11 19.70 -1.95 48.10
N GLY A 12 18.81 -1.91 47.12
CA GLY A 12 19.08 -1.61 45.73
C GLY A 12 19.29 -0.11 45.45
N ASP A 13 20.01 0.13 44.35
CA ASP A 13 19.87 1.27 43.44
C ASP A 13 20.21 2.70 43.92
N GLU A 14 21.45 2.93 44.38
CA GLU A 14 22.05 4.28 44.37
C GLU A 14 23.53 4.34 43.91
N LYS A 15 24.01 3.35 43.15
CA LYS A 15 25.41 3.36 42.63
C LYS A 15 25.57 3.82 41.18
N ASP A 16 24.52 4.35 40.57
CA ASP A 16 24.54 4.77 39.15
C ASP A 16 24.78 6.28 38.95
N ASN A 17 25.06 7.04 40.00
CA ASN A 17 25.27 8.50 39.90
C ASN A 17 26.70 8.98 40.16
N ASP A 18 27.66 8.09 40.39
CA ASP A 18 29.06 8.49 40.43
C ASP A 18 29.54 8.87 39.01
N PRO A 19 29.89 10.14 38.75
CA PRO A 19 30.31 10.59 37.42
C PRO A 19 31.53 9.80 36.92
N ILE A 20 32.40 9.39 37.84
CA ILE A 20 33.59 8.58 37.57
C ILE A 20 33.22 7.20 37.02
N ALA A 21 32.16 6.57 37.55
CA ALA A 21 31.70 5.26 37.05
C ALA A 21 31.14 5.37 35.63
N LYS A 22 30.40 6.46 35.34
CA LYS A 22 29.90 6.79 33.98
C LYS A 22 31.03 7.03 32.99
N TYR A 23 32.07 7.76 33.38
CA TYR A 23 33.23 7.98 32.50
C TYR A 23 34.04 6.70 32.29
N LYS A 24 34.17 5.84 33.30
CA LYS A 24 34.84 4.53 33.17
C LYS A 24 34.09 3.58 32.25
N SER A 25 32.76 3.51 32.34
CA SER A 25 31.95 2.68 31.43
C SER A 25 31.99 3.22 30.00
N LEU A 26 31.96 4.54 29.83
CA LEU A 26 32.07 5.18 28.51
C LEU A 26 33.42 4.89 27.84
N LEU A 27 34.54 5.05 28.55
CA LEU A 27 35.88 4.74 28.03
C LEU A 27 36.01 3.27 27.61
N LYS A 28 35.46 2.34 28.42
CA LYS A 28 35.44 0.92 28.10
C LYS A 28 34.60 0.61 26.86
N SER A 29 33.49 1.32 26.66
CA SER A 29 32.65 1.15 25.45
C SER A 29 33.35 1.66 24.17
N ILE A 30 34.11 2.75 24.27
CA ILE A 30 34.90 3.30 23.16
C ILE A 30 36.02 2.34 22.76
N GLU A 31 36.73 1.78 23.74
CA GLU A 31 37.79 0.79 23.50
C GLU A 31 37.26 -0.46 22.79
N GLN A 32 36.10 -0.97 23.21
CA GLN A 32 35.42 -2.10 22.55
C GLN A 32 35.03 -1.78 21.10
N GLN A 33 34.49 -0.59 20.83
CA GLN A 33 34.15 -0.17 19.47
C GLN A 33 35.39 -0.01 18.57
N GLU A 34 36.52 0.45 19.11
CA GLU A 34 37.77 0.53 18.35
C GLU A 34 38.33 -0.86 18.00
N GLU A 35 38.25 -1.83 18.93
CA GLU A 35 38.66 -3.20 18.66
C GLU A 35 37.78 -3.87 17.58
N GLU A 36 36.48 -3.63 17.59
CA GLU A 36 35.56 -4.13 16.56
C GLU A 36 35.81 -3.53 15.18
N LYS A 37 36.16 -2.23 15.13
CA LYS A 37 36.56 -1.57 13.88
C LYS A 37 37.85 -2.17 13.33
N LYS A 38 38.87 -2.39 14.17
CA LYS A 38 40.14 -3.03 13.76
C LYS A 38 39.95 -4.46 13.25
N LYS A 39 38.97 -5.21 13.76
CA LYS A 39 38.63 -6.57 13.26
C LYS A 39 37.87 -6.55 11.91
N LYS A 40 37.12 -5.49 11.63
CA LYS A 40 36.39 -5.30 10.35
C LYS A 40 37.29 -4.79 9.23
N ASP A 41 38.35 -4.07 9.56
CA ASP A 41 39.35 -3.51 8.62
C ASP A 41 40.44 -4.53 8.23
N GLY A 42 40.09 -5.82 8.20
CA GLY A 42 40.94 -6.85 7.61
C GLY A 42 40.88 -6.74 6.08
N GLU A 43 41.99 -6.34 5.47
CA GLU A 43 42.13 -6.20 4.01
C GLU A 43 41.72 -7.47 3.26
N LEU A 44 40.69 -7.36 2.41
CA LEU A 44 40.24 -8.43 1.53
C LEU A 44 41.18 -8.52 0.30
N GLU A 45 42.22 -9.33 0.40
CA GLU A 45 43.10 -9.64 -0.72
C GLU A 45 42.38 -10.54 -1.75
N PHE A 46 42.05 -9.99 -2.93
CA PHE A 46 41.44 -10.74 -4.03
C PHE A 46 42.51 -11.21 -5.03
N THR A 47 42.78 -12.52 -5.05
CA THR A 47 43.72 -13.12 -6.00
C THR A 47 43.08 -13.28 -7.38
N TRP A 48 43.53 -12.49 -8.35
CA TRP A 48 43.16 -12.59 -9.78
C TRP A 48 43.81 -13.83 -10.44
N GLY A 49 43.41 -15.03 -10.02
CA GLY A 49 43.77 -16.27 -10.71
C GLY A 49 43.03 -16.40 -12.06
N LEU A 50 43.65 -17.06 -13.05
CA LEU A 50 43.17 -17.19 -14.44
C LEU A 50 41.72 -17.72 -14.59
N GLY A 51 41.13 -18.34 -13.57
CA GLY A 51 39.72 -18.77 -13.56
C GLY A 51 38.70 -17.68 -13.18
N THR A 52 39.13 -16.50 -12.73
CA THR A 52 38.23 -15.35 -12.45
C THR A 52 37.81 -14.63 -13.72
N LYS A 53 38.72 -14.50 -14.70
CA LYS A 53 38.46 -13.95 -16.04
C LYS A 53 37.37 -14.73 -16.77
N GLU A 54 37.49 -16.06 -16.82
CA GLU A 54 36.50 -16.91 -17.50
C GLU A 54 35.11 -16.85 -16.86
N LYS A 55 35.03 -16.76 -15.52
CA LYS A 55 33.74 -16.63 -14.81
C LYS A 55 33.12 -15.26 -15.03
N ALA A 56 33.93 -14.19 -15.04
CA ALA A 56 33.47 -12.85 -15.35
C ALA A 56 32.99 -12.74 -16.81
N GLU A 57 33.73 -13.29 -17.76
CA GLU A 57 33.34 -13.33 -19.18
C GLU A 57 32.05 -14.12 -19.40
N LYS A 58 31.86 -15.26 -18.71
CA LYS A 58 30.60 -16.02 -18.76
C LYS A 58 29.42 -15.18 -18.25
N LEU A 59 29.56 -14.53 -17.10
CA LEU A 59 28.51 -13.66 -16.53
C LEU A 59 28.21 -12.44 -17.41
N VAL A 60 29.22 -11.83 -18.04
CA VAL A 60 29.02 -10.73 -18.99
C VAL A 60 28.29 -11.23 -20.24
N SER A 61 28.69 -12.37 -20.79
CA SER A 61 28.06 -12.94 -21.98
C SER A 61 26.59 -13.32 -21.73
N GLU A 62 26.24 -13.84 -20.55
CA GLU A 62 24.86 -14.16 -20.18
C GLU A 62 24.01 -12.89 -20.03
N LYS A 63 24.56 -11.82 -19.45
CA LYS A 63 23.87 -10.53 -19.34
C LYS A 63 23.63 -9.89 -20.70
N MET A 64 24.60 -9.94 -21.61
CA MET A 64 24.44 -9.41 -22.98
C MET A 64 23.38 -10.19 -23.76
N LYS A 65 23.43 -11.53 -23.73
CA LYS A 65 22.41 -12.38 -24.36
C LYS A 65 21.01 -12.12 -23.81
N LYS A 66 20.88 -11.93 -22.49
CA LYS A 66 19.60 -11.59 -21.88
C LYS A 66 19.12 -10.20 -22.28
N ALA A 67 20.01 -9.21 -22.38
CA ALA A 67 19.66 -7.86 -22.80
C ALA A 67 19.21 -7.80 -24.28
N GLU A 68 19.84 -8.59 -25.15
CA GLU A 68 19.51 -8.68 -26.59
C GLU A 68 18.18 -9.39 -26.87
N MET A 69 17.77 -10.35 -26.03
CA MET A 69 16.50 -11.06 -26.19
C MET A 69 15.29 -10.33 -25.61
N LEU A 70 15.50 -9.33 -24.77
CA LEU A 70 14.42 -8.65 -24.05
C LEU A 70 13.85 -7.48 -24.86
N THR A 71 12.52 -7.46 -25.00
CA THR A 71 11.80 -6.31 -25.57
C THR A 71 11.96 -5.06 -24.68
N PRO A 72 11.91 -3.83 -25.23
CA PRO A 72 12.01 -2.60 -24.42
C PRO A 72 11.02 -2.55 -23.25
N PHE A 73 9.82 -3.14 -23.40
CA PHE A 73 8.83 -3.22 -22.33
C PHE A 73 9.25 -4.19 -21.21
N GLU A 74 9.86 -5.32 -21.58
CA GLU A 74 10.36 -6.31 -20.62
C GLU A 74 11.58 -5.77 -19.84
N GLN A 75 12.45 -5.00 -20.50
CA GLN A 75 13.54 -4.26 -19.85
C GLN A 75 13.00 -3.28 -18.79
N PHE A 76 11.90 -2.58 -19.08
CA PHE A 76 11.26 -1.69 -18.11
C PHE A 76 10.69 -2.45 -16.91
N LEU A 77 10.05 -3.60 -17.12
CA LEU A 77 9.53 -4.44 -16.04
C LEU A 77 10.65 -4.97 -15.15
N ASP A 78 11.76 -5.42 -15.72
CA ASP A 78 12.90 -5.90 -14.95
C ASP A 78 13.58 -4.77 -14.18
N LYS A 79 13.76 -3.59 -14.78
CA LYS A 79 14.25 -2.38 -14.07
C LYS A 79 13.34 -1.99 -12.90
N ARG A 80 12.02 -2.11 -13.06
CA ARG A 80 11.05 -1.83 -11.98
C ARG A 80 11.12 -2.87 -10.87
N LYS A 81 11.26 -4.17 -11.22
CA LYS A 81 11.44 -5.25 -10.24
C LYS A 81 12.74 -5.10 -9.47
N GLU A 82 13.84 -4.76 -10.14
CA GLU A 82 15.15 -4.50 -9.54
C GLU A 82 15.10 -3.32 -8.57
N LYS A 83 14.50 -2.19 -8.96
CA LYS A 83 14.26 -1.05 -8.06
C LYS A 83 13.47 -1.45 -6.81
N LYS A 84 12.43 -2.26 -6.97
CA LYS A 84 11.62 -2.76 -5.85
C LYS A 84 12.41 -3.69 -4.92
N LYS A 85 13.24 -4.58 -5.49
CA LYS A 85 14.12 -5.46 -4.72
C LYS A 85 15.18 -4.66 -3.95
N ALA A 86 15.83 -3.70 -4.60
CA ALA A 86 16.80 -2.81 -3.96
C ALA A 86 16.18 -2.02 -2.81
N LYS A 87 14.97 -1.46 -2.96
CA LYS A 87 14.25 -0.78 -1.87
C LYS A 87 13.95 -1.74 -0.70
N ARG A 88 13.53 -2.98 -1.00
CA ARG A 88 13.25 -4.00 0.02
C ARG A 88 14.52 -4.44 0.76
N GLU A 89 15.63 -4.61 0.06
CA GLU A 89 16.91 -4.96 0.65
C GLU A 89 17.50 -3.81 1.46
N ALA A 90 17.40 -2.57 0.99
CA ALA A 90 17.79 -1.39 1.75
C ALA A 90 16.95 -1.26 3.03
N ASN A 91 15.63 -1.45 2.96
CA ASN A 91 14.78 -1.46 4.16
C ASN A 91 15.10 -2.64 5.08
N LYS A 92 15.45 -3.82 4.55
CA LYS A 92 15.84 -4.96 5.37
C LYS A 92 17.18 -4.72 6.06
N LYS A 93 18.15 -4.09 5.38
CA LYS A 93 19.45 -3.71 5.95
C LYS A 93 19.30 -2.63 7.02
N LYS A 94 18.49 -1.60 6.74
CA LYS A 94 18.10 -0.58 7.74
C LYS A 94 17.39 -1.21 8.93
N ALA A 95 16.46 -2.14 8.70
CA ALA A 95 15.78 -2.86 9.78
C ALA A 95 16.71 -3.78 10.59
N SER A 96 17.77 -4.32 9.99
CA SER A 96 18.78 -5.10 10.73
C SER A 96 19.80 -4.22 11.46
N GLU A 97 20.11 -3.03 10.95
CA GLU A 97 20.98 -2.05 11.63
C GLU A 97 20.24 -1.29 12.75
N SER A 98 18.91 -1.15 12.64
CA SER A 98 18.05 -0.57 13.68
C SER A 98 17.48 -1.60 14.66
N ALA A 99 17.89 -2.88 14.58
CA ALA A 99 17.41 -3.93 15.48
C ALA A 99 18.04 -3.89 16.90
N GLU A 100 19.02 -3.02 17.13
CA GLU A 100 19.65 -2.81 18.44
C GLU A 100 19.17 -1.55 19.18
N GLN A 101 18.24 -0.78 18.62
CA GLN A 101 17.67 0.38 19.32
C GLN A 101 16.16 0.51 19.09
N ASP A 102 15.45 0.13 20.16
CA ASP A 102 14.09 0.53 20.52
C ASP A 102 12.87 -0.02 19.75
N ASN A 103 12.13 -0.84 20.49
CA ASN A 103 10.68 -0.97 20.42
C ASN A 103 10.04 0.38 20.79
N GLN A 104 9.78 1.27 19.81
CA GLN A 104 8.64 2.18 19.87
C GLN A 104 8.38 2.90 18.54
N SER A 105 7.12 2.86 18.10
CA SER A 105 6.53 3.60 16.98
C SER A 105 6.87 3.16 15.54
N ASN A 106 6.20 2.10 15.09
CA ASN A 106 5.78 2.04 13.69
C ASN A 106 4.70 3.11 13.48
N SER A 107 5.10 4.29 13.01
CA SER A 107 4.21 5.23 12.33
C SER A 107 4.83 5.52 10.97
N ASP A 108 4.30 4.84 9.95
CA ASP A 108 4.62 5.00 8.53
C ASP A 108 4.08 6.38 8.08
N SER A 109 4.72 7.46 8.54
CA SER A 109 4.37 8.83 8.14
C SER A 109 5.16 9.17 6.88
N GLU A 110 4.47 9.25 5.73
CA GLU A 110 4.99 9.80 4.47
C GLU A 110 5.31 11.32 4.54
N ASP A 111 5.61 11.84 5.72
CA ASP A 111 5.84 13.27 6.00
C ASP A 111 7.31 13.56 6.32
N SER A 112 8.23 12.72 5.84
CA SER A 112 9.66 13.02 5.92
C SER A 112 10.00 14.08 4.88
N ILE A 113 10.14 15.31 5.37
CA ILE A 113 10.47 16.50 4.59
C ILE A 113 11.75 16.24 3.78
N PRO A 114 11.77 16.51 2.46
CA PRO A 114 12.96 16.36 1.65
C PRO A 114 14.11 17.21 2.21
N SER A 115 15.34 16.73 2.16
CA SER A 115 16.53 17.46 2.65
C SER A 115 16.84 18.77 1.91
N ASP A 116 16.02 19.15 0.92
CA ASP A 116 16.17 20.30 0.03
C ASP A 116 15.15 21.41 0.36
N VAL A 117 14.32 21.22 1.40
CA VAL A 117 13.28 22.18 1.80
C VAL A 117 13.68 22.87 3.11
N ASP A 118 14.02 24.16 3.02
CA ASP A 118 14.34 25.00 4.17
C ASP A 118 13.05 25.44 4.90
N MET A 119 12.83 24.89 6.09
CA MET A 119 11.64 25.16 6.92
C MET A 119 11.54 26.62 7.42
N ASP A 120 12.65 27.35 7.37
CA ASP A 120 12.76 28.75 7.79
C ASP A 120 12.66 29.76 6.61
N ASP A 121 12.30 29.30 5.41
CA ASP A 121 12.12 30.16 4.24
C ASP A 121 11.00 31.19 4.47
N PRO A 122 11.24 32.51 4.29
CA PRO A 122 10.24 33.56 4.43
C PRO A 122 8.98 33.35 3.58
N TYR A 123 9.06 32.60 2.47
CA TYR A 123 7.91 32.24 1.65
C TYR A 123 6.95 31.27 2.38
N PHE A 124 7.48 30.33 3.17
CA PHE A 124 6.69 29.33 3.92
C PHE A 124 6.51 29.68 5.41
N ALA A 125 7.21 30.70 5.90
CA ALA A 125 7.19 31.09 7.32
C ALA A 125 5.80 31.56 7.82
N GLU A 126 4.91 32.05 6.95
CA GLU A 126 3.52 32.36 7.34
C GLU A 126 2.68 31.10 7.62
N GLU A 127 2.95 30.00 6.91
CA GLU A 127 2.28 28.71 7.08
C GLU A 127 2.65 28.08 8.44
N PHE A 128 3.93 28.10 8.80
CA PHE A 128 4.44 27.51 10.05
C PHE A 128 4.14 28.32 11.32
N LYS A 129 3.92 29.64 11.20
CA LYS A 129 3.54 30.49 12.35
C LYS A 129 2.11 30.22 12.83
N LYS A 130 1.26 29.63 11.98
CA LYS A 130 -0.11 29.23 12.34
C LYS A 130 -0.18 27.87 13.05
N SER A 131 0.87 27.05 12.98
CA SER A 131 0.89 25.68 13.54
C SER A 131 1.65 25.50 14.86
N LYS A 132 2.26 26.55 15.43
CA LYS A 132 2.87 26.48 16.78
C LYS A 132 1.80 26.58 17.89
N PRO A 133 1.74 25.65 18.86
CA PRO A 133 0.81 25.74 19.97
C PRO A 133 1.31 26.82 20.95
N LYS A 134 0.65 27.98 20.99
CA LYS A 134 0.91 29.00 22.02
C LYS A 134 0.13 28.66 23.30
N ASP A 135 0.87 28.64 24.40
CA ASP A 135 0.36 28.50 25.76
C ASP A 135 -0.82 29.43 26.07
N LYS A 136 -1.81 28.85 26.76
CA LYS A 136 -3.10 29.44 27.11
C LYS A 136 -2.92 30.69 27.97
N LYS A 137 -3.20 31.87 27.40
CA LYS A 137 -3.70 33.02 28.15
C LYS A 137 -5.14 33.30 27.72
N LYS A 138 -6.08 33.02 28.62
CA LYS A 138 -7.52 33.34 28.49
C LYS A 138 -7.68 34.80 28.06
N LYS A 139 -8.27 35.02 26.88
CA LYS A 139 -8.97 36.27 26.57
C LYS A 139 -10.19 35.95 25.70
N ASP A 140 -11.29 36.52 26.17
CA ASP A 140 -12.66 36.53 25.68
C ASP A 140 -12.98 36.10 24.25
N ARG A 141 -14.11 35.39 24.20
CA ARG A 141 -15.07 35.29 23.09
C ARG A 141 -14.93 36.46 22.12
N ARG A 142 -14.45 36.15 20.92
CA ARG A 142 -14.53 37.02 19.75
C ARG A 142 -15.21 36.22 18.66
N ASP A 143 -16.14 36.89 18.02
CA ASP A 143 -17.00 36.42 16.94
C ASP A 143 -16.24 35.50 16.00
N GLU A 144 -16.81 34.31 15.74
CA GLU A 144 -16.42 33.53 14.56
C GLU A 144 -16.66 34.45 13.36
N SER A 145 -15.57 34.94 12.79
CA SER A 145 -15.65 35.77 11.59
C SER A 145 -16.21 34.90 10.46
N ASP A 146 -16.99 35.49 9.55
CA ASP A 146 -17.50 34.78 8.37
C ASP A 146 -16.36 34.12 7.57
N ASP A 147 -15.14 34.65 7.66
CA ASP A 147 -13.93 34.12 7.04
C ASP A 147 -13.49 32.77 7.66
N ASP A 148 -13.66 32.57 8.97
CA ASP A 148 -13.36 31.28 9.63
C ASP A 148 -14.41 30.21 9.28
N ALA A 149 -15.66 30.61 9.07
CA ALA A 149 -16.73 29.73 8.60
C ALA A 149 -16.52 29.33 7.14
N GLN A 150 -16.10 30.28 6.29
CA GLN A 150 -15.72 30.01 4.90
C GLN A 150 -14.50 29.09 4.81
N GLY A 151 -13.46 29.33 5.62
CA GLY A 151 -12.29 28.46 5.67
C GLY A 151 -12.61 27.03 6.13
N ARG A 152 -13.53 26.86 7.08
CA ARG A 152 -14.02 25.52 7.48
C ARG A 152 -14.82 24.85 6.36
N ALA A 153 -15.68 25.58 5.66
CA ALA A 153 -16.48 25.06 4.55
C ALA A 153 -15.61 24.68 3.33
N GLU A 154 -14.59 25.48 3.00
CA GLU A 154 -13.62 25.16 1.94
C GLU A 154 -12.77 23.94 2.30
N LEU A 155 -12.35 23.81 3.57
CA LEU A 155 -11.64 22.62 4.06
C LEU A 155 -12.53 21.37 4.05
N GLU A 156 -13.80 21.48 4.41
CA GLU A 156 -14.78 20.39 4.34
C GLU A 156 -14.97 19.92 2.89
N LEU A 157 -15.08 20.83 1.92
CA LEU A 157 -15.17 20.49 0.49
C LEU A 157 -13.92 19.79 -0.04
N LEU A 158 -12.73 20.21 0.37
CA LEU A 158 -11.46 19.58 -0.01
C LEU A 158 -11.28 18.18 0.62
N MET A 159 -11.86 17.97 1.80
CA MET A 159 -11.86 16.67 2.50
C MET A 159 -12.95 15.72 1.96
N LEU A 160 -14.09 16.24 1.53
CA LEU A 160 -15.20 15.47 0.96
C LEU A 160 -14.74 14.66 -0.27
N ASP A 161 -13.88 15.24 -1.12
CA ASP A 161 -13.41 14.54 -2.33
C ASP A 161 -12.57 13.28 -2.00
N LYS A 162 -11.89 13.24 -0.84
CA LYS A 162 -11.11 12.08 -0.37
C LYS A 162 -11.98 10.99 0.26
N GLU A 163 -13.07 11.37 0.92
CA GLU A 163 -14.05 10.42 1.47
C GLU A 163 -14.96 9.85 0.37
N ASP A 164 -15.35 10.70 -0.60
CA ASP A 164 -16.11 10.29 -1.77
C ASP A 164 -15.30 9.41 -2.73
N GLU A 165 -13.97 9.56 -2.82
CA GLU A 165 -13.12 8.62 -3.55
C GLU A 165 -13.22 7.18 -3.02
N GLN A 166 -13.49 7.00 -1.73
CA GLN A 166 -13.71 5.67 -1.14
C GLN A 166 -15.12 5.14 -1.45
N GLN A 167 -16.08 6.03 -1.73
CA GLN A 167 -17.45 5.70 -2.15
C GLN A 167 -17.61 5.60 -3.68
N LYS A 168 -16.69 6.18 -4.46
CA LYS A 168 -16.64 6.09 -5.92
C LYS A 168 -16.25 4.66 -6.30
N ASN A 169 -17.24 3.78 -6.35
CA ASN A 169 -17.13 2.44 -6.91
C ASN A 169 -16.80 2.57 -8.41
N HIS A 170 -15.52 2.53 -8.76
CA HIS A 170 -15.11 2.54 -10.16
C HIS A 170 -15.70 1.32 -10.90
N PHE A 171 -16.27 1.59 -12.07
CA PHE A 171 -16.89 0.56 -12.91
C PHE A 171 -15.83 -0.34 -13.53
N ASP A 172 -15.75 -1.57 -13.04
CA ASP A 172 -14.86 -2.60 -13.57
C ASP A 172 -15.67 -3.79 -14.08
N MET A 173 -15.83 -3.92 -15.40
CA MET A 173 -16.56 -5.03 -16.03
C MET A 173 -16.09 -6.41 -15.57
N LYS A 174 -14.78 -6.59 -15.41
CA LYS A 174 -14.20 -7.86 -14.95
C LYS A 174 -14.65 -8.21 -13.52
N LYS A 175 -14.73 -7.23 -12.62
CA LYS A 175 -15.19 -7.45 -11.24
C LYS A 175 -16.67 -7.83 -11.21
N ILE A 176 -17.48 -7.22 -12.08
CA ILE A 176 -18.91 -7.52 -12.22
C ILE A 176 -19.11 -8.95 -12.74
N GLU A 177 -18.40 -9.32 -13.81
CA GLU A 177 -18.44 -10.68 -14.38
C GLU A 177 -18.04 -11.73 -13.35
N GLU A 178 -16.91 -11.52 -12.65
CA GLU A 178 -16.48 -12.42 -11.57
C GLU A 178 -17.53 -12.50 -10.47
N GLY A 179 -18.07 -11.36 -10.02
CA GLY A 179 -19.11 -11.29 -8.99
C GLY A 179 -20.37 -12.09 -9.33
N GLN A 180 -20.75 -12.14 -10.61
CA GLN A 180 -21.96 -12.80 -11.09
C GLN A 180 -21.73 -14.28 -11.45
N LEU A 181 -20.54 -14.64 -11.96
CA LEU A 181 -20.15 -16.03 -12.23
C LEU A 181 -19.86 -16.85 -10.96
N LEU A 182 -19.60 -16.20 -9.82
CA LEU A 182 -19.34 -16.87 -8.56
C LEU A 182 -20.60 -17.58 -8.03
N SER A 183 -20.47 -18.86 -7.70
CA SER A 183 -21.56 -19.63 -7.08
C SER A 183 -21.98 -19.05 -5.73
N LYS A 184 -23.25 -19.24 -5.35
CA LYS A 184 -23.81 -18.81 -4.05
C LYS A 184 -22.96 -19.27 -2.86
N SER A 185 -22.35 -20.47 -2.94
CA SER A 185 -21.46 -21.00 -1.90
C SER A 185 -20.10 -20.30 -1.86
N LYS A 186 -19.51 -20.00 -3.03
CA LYS A 186 -18.23 -19.29 -3.13
C LYS A 186 -18.37 -17.82 -2.70
N LYS A 187 -19.50 -17.17 -3.03
CA LYS A 187 -19.86 -15.81 -2.57
C LYS A 187 -20.02 -15.75 -1.04
N LYS A 188 -20.70 -16.74 -0.43
CA LYS A 188 -20.80 -16.89 1.04
C LYS A 188 -19.44 -17.11 1.71
N ARG A 189 -18.52 -17.83 1.07
CA ARG A 189 -17.17 -18.06 1.61
C ARG A 189 -16.29 -16.81 1.51
N LEU A 190 -16.38 -16.07 0.40
CA LEU A 190 -15.64 -14.81 0.21
C LEU A 190 -16.13 -13.72 1.18
N SER A 191 -17.44 -13.57 1.36
CA SER A 191 -18.01 -12.57 2.28
C SER A 191 -17.64 -12.82 3.74
N LYS A 192 -17.45 -14.08 4.16
CA LYS A 192 -16.90 -14.42 5.49
C LYS A 192 -15.42 -14.06 5.64
N LYS A 193 -14.64 -14.19 4.56
CA LYS A 193 -13.19 -13.94 4.56
C LYS A 193 -12.82 -12.47 4.36
N LYS A 194 -13.70 -11.70 3.71
CA LYS A 194 -13.57 -10.27 3.47
C LYS A 194 -14.69 -9.51 4.19
N LYS A 195 -14.70 -9.61 5.53
CA LYS A 195 -15.70 -8.90 6.35
C LYS A 195 -15.61 -7.37 6.18
N ASP A 196 -14.41 -6.87 5.88
CA ASP A 196 -14.13 -5.43 5.75
C ASP A 196 -14.33 -4.89 4.33
N GLN A 197 -14.23 -5.73 3.27
CA GLN A 197 -14.55 -5.31 1.89
C GLN A 197 -16.03 -5.54 1.53
N LYS A 198 -16.86 -5.83 2.53
CA LYS A 198 -18.30 -6.05 2.34
C LYS A 198 -19.02 -4.76 1.91
N ALA A 199 -18.42 -3.59 2.15
CA ALA A 199 -18.94 -2.30 1.73
C ALA A 199 -18.81 -2.04 0.21
N THR A 200 -17.80 -2.60 -0.47
CA THR A 200 -17.58 -2.35 -1.92
C THR A 200 -18.26 -3.36 -2.83
N ALA A 201 -18.76 -4.46 -2.28
CA ALA A 201 -19.68 -5.36 -2.96
C ALA A 201 -21.12 -4.99 -2.58
N ALA A 202 -21.45 -3.70 -2.67
CA ALA A 202 -22.83 -3.23 -2.65
C ALA A 202 -23.63 -4.12 -3.61
N GLU A 203 -24.77 -4.63 -3.15
CA GLU A 203 -25.61 -5.48 -3.96
C GLU A 203 -26.02 -4.67 -5.20
N ASP A 204 -25.66 -5.15 -6.39
CA ASP A 204 -25.94 -4.46 -7.64
C ASP A 204 -27.45 -4.50 -7.91
N GLU A 205 -28.13 -3.42 -7.55
CA GLU A 205 -29.58 -3.22 -7.70
C GLU A 205 -29.97 -2.76 -9.11
N PHE A 206 -29.01 -2.61 -10.03
CA PHE A 206 -29.31 -2.18 -11.38
C PHE A 206 -30.11 -3.25 -12.16
N GLU A 207 -31.18 -2.81 -12.82
CA GLU A 207 -32.01 -3.64 -13.69
C GLU A 207 -32.15 -3.01 -15.08
N VAL A 208 -31.95 -3.81 -16.12
CA VAL A 208 -32.01 -3.34 -17.51
C VAL A 208 -33.46 -3.21 -17.96
N ASN A 209 -33.81 -2.05 -18.52
CA ASN A 209 -35.12 -1.81 -19.14
C ASN A 209 -35.24 -2.52 -20.49
N VAL A 210 -35.72 -3.76 -20.45
CA VAL A 210 -35.89 -4.63 -21.62
C VAL A 210 -36.91 -4.10 -22.66
N LYS A 211 -37.87 -3.29 -22.21
CA LYS A 211 -38.93 -2.71 -23.06
C LYS A 211 -38.52 -1.41 -23.77
N ASP A 212 -37.28 -0.94 -23.60
CA ASP A 212 -36.81 0.28 -24.23
C ASP A 212 -36.72 0.11 -25.76
N PRO A 213 -37.33 1.01 -26.56
CA PRO A 213 -37.30 0.93 -28.02
C PRO A 213 -35.88 0.97 -28.61
N ARG A 214 -34.90 1.56 -27.92
CA ARG A 214 -33.49 1.58 -28.36
C ARG A 214 -32.89 0.19 -28.51
N PHE A 215 -33.37 -0.78 -27.72
CA PHE A 215 -32.90 -2.16 -27.77
C PHE A 215 -33.74 -3.07 -28.68
N ASN A 216 -34.74 -2.53 -29.39
CA ASN A 216 -35.62 -3.35 -30.20
C ASN A 216 -34.88 -4.16 -31.29
N ALA A 217 -33.80 -3.58 -31.83
CA ALA A 217 -32.95 -4.20 -32.84
C ALA A 217 -32.29 -5.51 -32.37
N LEU A 218 -32.07 -5.70 -31.06
CA LEU A 218 -31.53 -6.94 -30.46
C LEU A 218 -32.50 -8.13 -30.58
N PHE A 219 -33.80 -7.82 -30.65
CA PHE A 219 -34.87 -8.82 -30.70
C PHE A 219 -35.29 -9.13 -32.13
N THR A 220 -35.29 -8.13 -33.02
CA THR A 220 -35.81 -8.24 -34.39
C THR A 220 -34.74 -8.61 -35.41
N SER A 221 -33.55 -8.01 -35.34
CA SER A 221 -32.53 -8.17 -36.38
C SER A 221 -31.52 -9.27 -36.03
N HIS A 222 -31.06 -10.02 -37.02
CA HIS A 222 -30.06 -11.07 -36.79
C HIS A 222 -28.67 -10.52 -36.46
N HIS A 223 -28.33 -9.35 -37.00
CA HIS A 223 -27.00 -8.74 -36.87
C HIS A 223 -26.63 -8.34 -35.44
N PHE A 224 -27.61 -8.01 -34.60
CA PHE A 224 -27.39 -7.61 -33.22
C PHE A 224 -27.76 -8.72 -32.21
N ASN A 225 -27.79 -9.98 -32.65
CA ASN A 225 -28.10 -11.11 -31.79
C ASN A 225 -26.98 -11.38 -30.78
N ILE A 226 -27.33 -11.50 -29.50
CA ILE A 226 -26.40 -11.92 -28.45
C ILE A 226 -26.20 -13.45 -28.56
N ASP A 227 -24.98 -13.88 -28.88
CA ASP A 227 -24.60 -15.29 -29.00
C ASP A 227 -23.68 -15.72 -27.83
N PRO A 228 -24.09 -16.70 -26.99
CA PRO A 228 -23.24 -17.25 -25.93
C PRO A 228 -21.93 -17.90 -26.40
N ALA A 229 -21.81 -18.27 -27.68
CA ALA A 229 -20.60 -18.86 -28.26
C ALA A 229 -19.56 -17.81 -28.69
N ASP A 230 -19.92 -16.53 -28.78
CA ASP A 230 -18.98 -15.46 -29.12
C ASP A 230 -18.02 -15.18 -27.95
N THR A 231 -16.75 -14.98 -28.27
CA THR A 231 -15.70 -14.53 -27.34
C THR A 231 -16.03 -13.20 -26.64
N HIS A 232 -16.81 -12.33 -27.27
CA HIS A 232 -17.24 -11.06 -26.70
C HIS A 232 -18.42 -11.20 -25.73
N TYR A 233 -19.01 -12.38 -25.63
CA TYR A 233 -20.15 -12.61 -24.74
C TYR A 233 -19.76 -12.51 -23.27
N ARG A 234 -20.38 -11.55 -22.58
CA ARG A 234 -20.25 -11.40 -21.12
C ARG A 234 -21.52 -11.89 -20.45
N LYS A 235 -21.40 -12.90 -19.59
CA LYS A 235 -22.51 -13.47 -18.81
C LYS A 235 -22.86 -12.54 -17.66
N THR A 236 -23.60 -11.48 -17.96
CA THR A 236 -24.11 -10.54 -16.96
C THR A 236 -25.61 -10.67 -16.71
N LYS A 237 -26.12 -10.25 -15.55
CA LYS A 237 -27.56 -10.23 -15.21
C LYS A 237 -28.37 -9.49 -16.29
N GLY A 238 -27.85 -8.36 -16.78
CA GLY A 238 -28.49 -7.57 -17.83
C GLY A 238 -28.55 -8.29 -19.18
N THR A 239 -27.45 -8.90 -19.62
CA THR A 239 -27.42 -9.68 -20.87
C THR A 239 -28.32 -10.91 -20.79
N GLU A 240 -28.39 -11.59 -19.65
CA GLU A 240 -29.27 -12.73 -19.45
C GLU A 240 -30.75 -12.31 -19.50
N ALA A 241 -31.11 -11.18 -18.90
CA ALA A 241 -32.47 -10.63 -18.97
C ALA A 241 -32.91 -10.34 -20.41
N LEU A 242 -32.01 -9.77 -21.23
CA LEU A 242 -32.27 -9.54 -22.66
C LEU A 242 -32.45 -10.85 -23.43
N ILE A 243 -31.63 -11.87 -23.17
CA ILE A 243 -31.78 -13.19 -23.80
C ILE A 243 -33.10 -13.85 -23.39
N GLN A 244 -33.46 -13.81 -22.10
CA GLN A 244 -34.72 -14.37 -21.60
C GLN A 244 -35.93 -13.71 -22.23
N GLU A 245 -35.94 -12.38 -22.36
CA GLU A 245 -37.03 -11.69 -23.04
C GLU A 245 -37.13 -12.10 -24.51
N LYS A 246 -36.00 -12.22 -25.20
CA LYS A 246 -36.00 -12.68 -26.59
C LYS A 246 -36.63 -14.07 -26.72
N LEU A 247 -36.30 -14.98 -25.81
CA LEU A 247 -36.92 -16.31 -25.75
C LEU A 247 -38.43 -16.23 -25.49
N LYS A 248 -38.87 -15.35 -24.58
CA LYS A 248 -40.30 -15.11 -24.34
C LYS A 248 -41.02 -14.57 -25.57
N ARG A 249 -40.42 -13.62 -26.29
CA ARG A 249 -40.99 -13.07 -27.53
C ARG A 249 -41.09 -14.12 -28.64
N ARG A 250 -40.13 -15.04 -28.73
CA ARG A 250 -40.19 -16.15 -29.68
C ARG A 250 -41.34 -17.10 -29.36
N ALA A 251 -41.43 -17.56 -28.12
CA ALA A 251 -42.54 -18.40 -27.67
C ALA A 251 -43.91 -17.77 -27.99
N ASN A 252 -44.08 -16.48 -27.64
CA ASN A 252 -45.33 -15.77 -27.92
C ASN A 252 -45.60 -15.56 -29.42
N ASN A 253 -44.57 -15.40 -30.26
CA ASN A 253 -44.77 -15.25 -31.71
C ASN A 253 -45.09 -16.58 -32.37
N ASP A 254 -44.49 -17.67 -31.91
CA ASP A 254 -44.76 -19.02 -32.39
C ASP A 254 -46.24 -19.37 -32.10
N ASP A 255 -46.74 -19.05 -30.89
CA ASP A 255 -48.15 -19.20 -30.49
C ASP A 255 -49.16 -18.36 -31.31
N ILE A 256 -48.72 -17.27 -31.95
CA ILE A 256 -49.57 -16.40 -32.78
C ILE A 256 -49.57 -16.86 -34.25
N SER A 257 -48.58 -17.64 -34.65
CA SER A 257 -48.40 -18.13 -36.03
C SER A 257 -48.97 -19.53 -36.29
N GLU A 258 -49.34 -20.27 -35.24
CA GLU A 258 -50.17 -21.48 -35.30
C GLU A 258 -51.67 -21.17 -35.29
#